data_AF-A0A1F8SKL1-F1
#
_entry.id   AF-A0A1F8SKL1-F1
#
_cell.length_a   1.000
_cell.length_b   1.000
_cell.length_c   1.000
_cell.angle_alpha   90.00
_cell.angle_beta   90.00
_cell.angle_gamma   90.00
#
_symmetry.space_group_name_H-M   'P 1'
#
loop_
_entity.id
_entity.type
_entity.pdbx_description
1 polymer ?
#
loop_
_entity_poly.entity_id
_entity_poly.type
_entity_poly.pdbx_seq_one_letter_code
_entity_poly.pdbx_strand_id
1 'polypeptide(L)'
;MSIQEQNPLMVDAFRGMYIIQADVDAWGFPPTGWDFDGIPIFYALDSDVKSTGATIDGNAWGDNIPENMAPPLKTFFESIRD
;
A
#
# COMPACT_ATOMS: atom_id res chain seq x y z
N MET A 1 -5.80 22.21 2.18
CA MET A 1 -4.51 21.68 1.72
C MET A 1 -4.17 20.51 2.64
N SER A 2 -4.03 19.29 2.10
CA SER A 2 -3.33 18.11 2.70
C SER A 2 -3.83 16.78 2.08
N ILE A 3 -3.05 15.89 1.45
CA ILE A 3 -2.29 15.98 0.18
C ILE A 3 -0.88 16.60 0.16
N GLN A 4 -0.32 17.03 1.29
CA GLN A 4 0.67 18.12 1.33
C GLN A 4 2.02 17.96 0.61
N GLU A 5 2.30 16.87 -0.08
CA GLU A 5 3.18 16.87 -1.26
C GLU A 5 2.64 15.87 -2.30
N GLN A 6 2.10 16.36 -3.42
CA GLN A 6 1.83 15.50 -4.57
C GLN A 6 3.16 15.15 -5.23
N ASN A 7 3.69 13.97 -4.94
CA ASN A 7 4.76 13.41 -5.76
C ASN A 7 4.13 12.75 -6.99
N PRO A 8 4.42 13.20 -8.23
CA PRO A 8 3.82 12.66 -9.44
C PRO A 8 4.04 11.15 -9.63
N LEU A 9 5.16 10.60 -9.15
CA LEU A 9 5.45 9.18 -9.23
C LEU A 9 4.52 8.36 -8.33
N MET A 10 4.29 8.82 -7.10
CA MET A 10 3.37 8.15 -6.18
C MET A 10 1.93 8.26 -6.67
N VAL A 11 1.52 9.43 -7.19
CA VAL A 11 0.18 9.61 -7.78
C VAL A 11 -0.04 8.67 -8.97
N ASP A 12 0.99 8.47 -9.80
CA ASP A 12 0.91 7.52 -10.91
C ASP A 12 0.84 6.07 -10.42
N ALA A 13 1.67 5.69 -9.44
CA ALA A 13 1.69 4.35 -8.88
C ALA A 13 0.34 3.93 -8.28
N PHE A 14 -0.35 4.82 -7.60
CA PHE A 14 -1.66 4.55 -6.98
C PHE A 14 -2.85 4.69 -7.94
N ARG A 15 -2.63 5.03 -9.22
CA ARG A 15 -3.72 5.35 -10.14
C ARG A 15 -4.66 4.16 -10.36
N GLY A 16 -5.95 4.40 -10.12
CA GLY A 16 -7.00 3.38 -10.31
C GLY A 16 -7.16 2.42 -9.13
N MET A 17 -6.46 2.68 -8.02
CA MET A 17 -6.62 1.93 -6.78
C MET A 17 -7.55 2.65 -5.81
N TYR A 18 -8.39 1.87 -5.12
CA TYR A 18 -9.08 2.33 -3.93
C TYR A 18 -8.26 1.92 -2.71
N ILE A 19 -7.73 2.90 -1.97
CA ILE A 19 -6.82 2.66 -0.85
C ILE A 19 -7.55 3.00 0.45
N ILE A 20 -7.53 2.04 1.38
CA ILE A 20 -7.97 2.23 2.75
C ILE A 20 -6.72 2.31 3.62
N GLN A 21 -6.52 3.44 4.28
CA GLN A 21 -5.43 3.60 5.24
C GLN A 21 -5.90 3.08 6.61
N ALA A 22 -5.13 2.15 7.19
CA ALA A 22 -5.23 1.78 8.59
C ALA A 22 -4.04 2.41 9.33
N ASP A 23 -4.33 3.32 10.25
CA ASP A 23 -3.31 3.98 11.07
C ASP A 23 -3.22 3.26 12.43
N VAL A 24 -2.15 2.49 12.60
CA VAL A 24 -1.92 1.69 13.81
C VAL A 24 -1.63 2.55 15.03
N ASP A 25 -1.08 3.75 14.86
CA ASP A 25 -0.82 4.68 15.96
C ASP A 25 -2.13 5.30 16.44
N ALA A 26 -3.08 5.51 15.54
CA ALA A 26 -4.39 6.05 15.88
C ALA A 26 -5.37 5.00 16.44
N TRP A 27 -5.39 3.80 15.87
CA TRP A 27 -6.44 2.79 16.14
C TRP A 27 -5.94 1.59 16.95
N GLY A 28 -4.63 1.45 17.14
CA GLY A 28 -4.01 0.22 17.60
C GLY A 28 -4.00 -0.84 16.49
N PHE A 29 -3.36 -1.98 16.75
CA PHE A 29 -3.32 -3.10 15.80
C PHE A 29 -4.71 -3.76 15.72
N PRO A 30 -5.41 -3.64 14.58
CA PRO A 30 -6.72 -4.25 14.45
C PRO A 30 -6.57 -5.77 14.40
N PRO A 31 -7.55 -6.55 14.91
CA PRO A 31 -7.54 -8.01 14.82
C PRO A 31 -7.89 -8.46 13.39
N THR A 32 -7.10 -8.05 12.40
CA THR A 32 -7.28 -8.38 10.98
C THR A 32 -6.89 -9.82 10.68
N GLY A 33 -6.12 -10.45 11.57
CA GLY A 33 -5.48 -11.74 11.31
C GLY A 33 -4.25 -11.64 10.41
N TRP A 34 -3.75 -10.43 10.14
CA TRP A 34 -2.52 -10.20 9.38
C TRP A 34 -1.33 -10.04 10.32
N ASP A 35 -0.29 -10.83 10.07
CA ASP A 35 0.98 -10.73 10.78
C ASP A 35 1.93 -9.87 9.92
N PHE A 36 2.52 -8.83 10.52
CA PHE A 36 3.47 -7.97 9.84
C PHE A 36 4.54 -7.45 10.79
N ASP A 37 5.77 -7.44 10.31
CA ASP A 37 6.95 -7.03 11.08
C ASP A 37 7.21 -5.51 11.00
N GLY A 38 6.54 -4.80 10.08
CA GLY A 38 6.74 -3.38 9.87
C GLY A 38 5.73 -2.74 8.93
N ILE A 39 5.68 -1.41 8.98
CA ILE A 39 4.93 -0.54 8.06
C ILE A 39 5.91 0.34 7.26
N PRO A 40 5.57 0.74 6.02
CA PRO A 40 4.32 0.49 5.31
C PRO A 40 4.23 -0.92 4.71
N ILE A 41 3.02 -1.48 4.74
CA ILE A 41 2.64 -2.76 4.11
C ILE A 41 1.26 -2.60 3.45
N PHE A 42 1.10 -3.17 2.26
CA PHE A 42 -0.13 -3.12 1.48
C PHE A 42 -0.65 -4.54 1.26
N TYR A 43 -1.93 -4.72 1.51
CA TYR A 43 -2.65 -5.96 1.28
C TYR A 43 -3.70 -5.75 0.19
N ALA A 44 -3.76 -6.66 -0.79
CA ALA A 44 -4.85 -6.67 -1.75
C ALA A 44 -6.09 -7.32 -1.16
N LEU A 45 -7.24 -6.67 -1.36
CA LEU A 45 -8.55 -7.15 -0.92
C LEU A 45 -9.45 -7.40 -2.12
N ASP A 46 -10.28 -8.43 -2.06
CA ASP A 46 -11.33 -8.70 -3.03
C ASP A 46 -12.60 -7.84 -2.78
N SER A 47 -13.64 -8.06 -3.61
CA SER A 47 -14.92 -7.33 -3.49
C SER A 47 -15.66 -7.60 -2.17
N ASP A 48 -15.35 -8.68 -1.47
CA ASP A 48 -15.93 -9.06 -0.18
C ASP A 48 -15.05 -8.63 1.01
N VAL A 49 -14.05 -7.78 0.74
CA VAL A 49 -13.11 -7.24 1.73
C VAL A 49 -12.32 -8.37 2.41
N LYS A 50 -11.99 -9.42 1.66
CA LYS A 50 -11.11 -10.52 2.10
C LYS A 50 -9.74 -10.37 1.46
N SER A 51 -8.70 -10.77 2.20
CA SER A 51 -7.35 -10.79 1.65
C SER A 51 -7.26 -11.79 0.51
N THR A 52 -6.66 -11.37 -0.60
CA THR A 52 -6.36 -12.26 -1.74
C THR A 52 -5.05 -13.03 -1.54
N GLY A 53 -4.30 -12.73 -0.48
CA GLY A 53 -2.94 -13.24 -0.24
C GLY A 53 -1.83 -12.46 -0.94
N ALA A 54 -2.16 -11.54 -1.86
CA ALA A 54 -1.17 -10.67 -2.49
C ALA A 54 -0.82 -9.50 -1.55
N THR A 55 0.48 -9.33 -1.32
CA THR A 55 1.04 -8.36 -0.36
C THR A 55 2.33 -7.76 -0.90
N ILE A 56 2.59 -6.49 -0.55
CA ILE A 56 3.88 -5.85 -0.77
C ILE A 56 4.24 -4.99 0.45
N ASP A 57 5.50 -5.00 0.86
CA ASP A 57 6.01 -4.32 2.04
C ASP A 57 7.28 -3.52 1.76
N GLY A 58 7.81 -2.87 2.80
CA GLY A 58 9.04 -2.07 2.76
C GLY A 58 10.30 -2.81 2.31
N ASN A 59 10.30 -4.14 2.14
CA ASN A 59 11.45 -4.85 1.58
C ASN A 59 11.51 -4.75 0.05
N ALA A 60 10.43 -4.31 -0.60
CA ALA A 60 10.35 -4.22 -2.06
C ALA A 60 10.95 -2.94 -2.65
N TRP A 61 11.11 -1.89 -1.84
CA TRP A 61 11.72 -0.62 -2.21
C TRP A 61 12.70 -0.26 -1.09
N GLY A 62 13.96 0.08 -1.38
CA GLY A 62 14.96 0.33 -0.34
C GLY A 62 14.60 1.54 0.55
N ASP A 63 15.22 2.69 0.29
CA ASP A 63 14.86 3.90 1.05
C ASP A 63 13.41 4.30 0.74
N ASN A 64 12.68 4.80 1.75
CA ASN A 64 11.30 5.30 1.65
C ASN A 64 11.24 6.67 0.93
N ILE A 65 11.69 6.70 -0.32
CA ILE A 65 11.60 7.84 -1.23
C ILE A 65 10.76 7.45 -2.46
N PRO A 66 10.00 8.39 -3.05
CA PRO A 66 9.12 8.11 -4.18
C PRO A 66 9.76 7.38 -5.36
N GLU A 67 11.00 7.68 -5.68
CA GLU A 67 11.76 7.10 -6.78
C GLU A 67 11.99 5.58 -6.59
N ASN A 68 12.10 5.14 -5.34
CA ASN A 68 12.28 3.73 -4.98
C ASN A 68 10.92 3.04 -4.80
N MET A 69 9.95 3.72 -4.18
CA MET A 69 8.65 3.17 -3.84
C MET A 69 7.75 3.00 -5.06
N ALA A 70 7.68 4.01 -5.94
CA ALA A 70 6.68 4.06 -7.00
C ALA A 70 6.79 2.90 -8.01
N PRO A 71 7.98 2.50 -8.52
CA PRO A 71 8.06 1.41 -9.49
C PRO A 71 7.52 0.05 -9.01
N PRO A 72 7.95 -0.49 -7.84
CA PRO A 72 7.44 -1.77 -7.35
C PRO A 72 5.97 -1.67 -6.91
N LEU A 73 5.55 -0.55 -6.32
CA LEU A 73 4.14 -0.34 -5.97
C LEU A 73 3.25 -0.33 -7.21
N LYS A 74 3.63 0.40 -8.26
CA LYS A 74 2.88 0.41 -9.53
C LYS A 74 2.75 -0.98 -10.12
N THR A 75 3.86 -1.71 -10.20
CA THR A 75 3.89 -3.09 -10.71
C THR A 75 2.97 -4.01 -9.92
N PHE A 76 2.97 -3.89 -8.59
CA PHE A 76 2.09 -4.64 -7.71
C PHE A 76 0.61 -4.27 -7.90
N PHE A 77 0.27 -2.98 -7.93
CA PHE A 77 -1.11 -2.54 -8.10
C PHE A 77 -1.68 -2.86 -9.48
N GLU A 78 -0.86 -2.84 -10.52
CA GLU A 78 -1.25 -3.28 -11.86
C GLU A 78 -1.45 -4.80 -11.92
N SER A 79 -0.68 -5.61 -11.18
CA SER A 79 -0.80 -7.07 -11.21
C SER A 79 -2.02 -7.62 -10.47
N ILE A 80 -2.60 -6.84 -9.55
CA ILE A 80 -3.82 -7.19 -8.82
C ILE A 80 -5.08 -6.55 -9.41
N ARG A 81 -4.96 -5.83 -10.53
CA ARG A 81 -6.09 -5.37 -11.33
C ARG A 81 -6.41 -6.45 -12.37
N ASP A 82 -7.65 -6.94 -12.35
CA ASP A 82 -8.20 -7.81 -13.40
C ASP A 82 -8.12 -7.15 -14.80
#